data_AF-A0AAW2W3X9-F1
#
_entry.id   AF-A0AAW2W3X9-F1
#
_cell.length_a   1.000
_cell.length_b   1.000
_cell.length_c   1.000
_cell.angle_alpha   90.00
_cell.angle_beta   90.00
_cell.angle_gamma   90.00
#
_symmetry.space_group_name_H-M   'P 1'
#
loop_
_entity.id
_entity.type
_entity.pdbx_description
1 polymer ?
#
loop_
_entity_poly.entity_id
_entity_poly.type
_entity_poly.pdbx_seq_one_letter_code
_entity_poly.pdbx_strand_id
1 'polypeptide(L)' 'MPITALASALANATPEQQRTMLGENLYPLVDQLEHEHAAKVTGMLLEMDQTEVLHLLESPEALKAKLRRRWMS' A
#
# COMPACT_ATOMS: atom_id res chain seq x y z
N MET A 1 6.71 3.83 -12.16
CA MET A 1 5.58 3.69 -13.11
C MET A 1 4.50 4.71 -12.73
N PRO A 2 3.73 5.26 -13.68
CA PRO A 2 2.59 6.11 -13.32
C PRO A 2 1.50 5.27 -12.64
N ILE A 3 0.89 5.79 -11.57
CA ILE A 3 -0.16 5.10 -10.80
C ILE A 3 -1.34 4.68 -11.69
N THR A 4 -1.64 5.45 -12.75
CA THR A 4 -2.63 5.10 -13.78
C THR A 4 -2.34 3.78 -14.50
N ALA A 5 -1.08 3.50 -14.83
CA ALA A 5 -0.70 2.24 -15.46
C ALA A 5 -0.82 1.07 -14.47
N LEU A 6 -0.49 1.32 -13.20
CA LEU A 6 -0.70 0.37 -12.12
C LEU A 6 -2.19 0.08 -11.93
N ALA A 7 -3.07 1.08 -11.86
CA ALA A 7 -4.51 0.90 -11.75
C ALA A 7 -5.10 0.05 -12.88
N SER A 8 -4.61 0.26 -14.11
CA SER A 8 -5.04 -0.48 -15.30
C SER A 8 -4.55 -1.93 -15.27
N ALA A 9 -3.30 -2.15 -14.86
CA ALA A 9 -2.74 -3.50 -14.66
C ALA A 9 -3.45 -4.25 -13.54
N LEU A 10 -3.75 -3.55 -12.44
CA LEU A 10 -4.53 -4.08 -11.33
C LEU A 10 -5.93 -4.49 -11.83
N ALA A 11 -6.64 -3.65 -12.59
CA ALA A 11 -7.97 -3.97 -13.10
C ALA A 11 -8.03 -5.25 -13.95
N ASN A 12 -6.91 -5.67 -14.55
CA ASN A 12 -6.80 -6.88 -15.35
C ASN A 12 -6.19 -8.08 -14.59
N ALA A 13 -5.66 -7.84 -13.38
CA ALA A 13 -5.01 -8.84 -12.57
C ALA A 13 -5.98 -9.47 -11.56
N THR A 14 -5.66 -10.68 -11.09
CA THR A 14 -6.44 -11.33 -10.03
C THR A 14 -6.28 -10.56 -8.70
N PRO A 15 -7.25 -10.64 -7.77
CA PRO A 15 -7.16 -9.98 -6.46
C PRO A 15 -5.89 -10.33 -5.68
N GLU A 16 -5.35 -11.52 -5.88
CA GLU A 16 -4.08 -11.92 -5.27
C GLU A 16 -2.89 -11.20 -5.88
N GLN A 17 -2.81 -11.14 -7.21
CA GLN A 17 -1.77 -10.39 -7.92
C GLN A 17 -1.88 -8.88 -7.67
N GLN A 18 -3.10 -8.36 -7.54
CA GLN A 18 -3.32 -6.95 -7.22
C GLN A 18 -2.69 -6.58 -5.88
N ARG A 19 -2.90 -7.40 -4.85
CA ARG A 19 -2.27 -7.23 -3.54
C ARG A 19 -0.75 -7.31 -3.63
N THR A 20 -0.21 -8.26 -4.38
CA THR A 20 1.25 -8.36 -4.57
C THR A 20 1.82 -7.09 -5.21
N MET A 21 1.23 -6.63 -6.32
CA MET A 21 1.70 -5.43 -7.05
C MET A 21 1.61 -4.16 -6.20
N LEU A 22 0.52 -4.01 -5.44
CA LEU A 22 0.36 -2.90 -4.51
C LEU A 22 1.37 -2.99 -3.37
N GLY A 23 1.60 -4.18 -2.84
CA GLY A 23 2.54 -4.45 -1.77
C GLY A 23 3.96 -4.07 -2.12
N GLU A 24 4.41 -4.42 -3.33
CA GLU A 24 5.76 -4.06 -3.81
C GLU A 24 5.96 -2.55 -3.94
N ASN A 25 4.89 -1.79 -4.17
CA ASN A 25 4.94 -0.33 -4.20
C ASN A 25 4.77 0.31 -2.82
N LEU A 26 3.97 -0.30 -1.95
CA LEU A 26 3.71 0.16 -0.58
C LEU A 26 4.90 -0.10 0.35
N TYR A 27 5.50 -1.29 0.25
CA TYR A 27 6.58 -1.74 1.10
C TYR A 27 7.71 -0.72 1.23
N PRO A 28 8.32 -0.19 0.15
CA PRO A 28 9.39 0.81 0.26
C PRO A 28 8.94 2.15 0.87
N LEU A 29 7.64 2.49 0.82
CA LEU A 29 7.11 3.68 1.48
C LEU A 29 6.97 3.46 2.98
N VAL A 30 6.47 2.29 3.38
CA VAL A 30 6.37 1.90 4.79
C VAL A 30 7.75 1.68 5.39
N ASP A 31 8.67 1.05 4.66
CA ASP A 31 10.05 0.76 5.06
C ASP A 31 10.84 2.01 5.41
N GLN A 32 10.70 3.06 4.59
CA GLN A 32 11.33 4.36 4.85
C GLN A 32 10.78 5.07 6.09
N LEU A 33 9.54 4.76 6.49
CA LEU A 33 8.91 5.33 7.68
C LEU A 33 9.20 4.48 8.91
N GLU A 34 9.10 3.16 8.78
CA GLU A 34 9.26 2.21 9.85
C GLU A 34 9.70 0.82 9.35
N HIS A 35 11.01 0.68 9.18
CA HIS A 35 11.68 -0.52 8.67
C HIS A 35 11.42 -1.77 9.52
N GLU A 36 11.40 -1.65 10.86
CA GLU A 36 11.31 -2.79 11.79
C GLU A 36 10.01 -3.61 11.62
N HIS A 37 8.93 -2.93 11.25
CA HIS A 37 7.61 -3.51 11.17
C HIS A 37 6.99 -3.36 9.76
N ALA A 38 7.78 -2.92 8.77
CA ALA A 38 7.34 -2.62 7.42
C ALA A 38 6.62 -3.80 6.76
N ALA A 39 7.18 -5.01 6.87
CA ALA A 39 6.59 -6.22 6.28
C ALA A 39 5.22 -6.54 6.88
N LYS A 40 5.09 -6.46 8.21
CA LYS A 40 3.85 -6.76 8.93
C LYS A 40 2.78 -5.73 8.61
N VAL A 41 3.14 -4.45 8.61
CA VAL A 41 2.19 -3.35 8.35
C VAL A 41 1.78 -3.29 6.90
N THR A 42 2.72 -3.52 5.97
CA THR A 42 2.39 -3.66 4.54
C THR A 42 1.43 -4.81 4.33
N GLY A 43 1.67 -5.98 4.95
CA GLY A 43 0.73 -7.11 4.92
C GLY A 43 -0.68 -6.72 5.39
N MET A 44 -0.79 -6.08 6.57
CA MET A 44 -2.09 -5.64 7.11
C MET A 44 -2.77 -4.54 6.27
N LEU A 45 -2.01 -3.69 5.59
CA LEU A 45 -2.55 -2.71 4.65
C LEU A 45 -3.09 -3.38 3.38
N LEU A 46 -2.47 -4.47 2.93
CA LEU A 46 -2.91 -5.26 1.78
C LEU A 46 -4.12 -6.14 2.06
N GLU A 47 -4.45 -6.37 3.34
CA GLU A 47 -5.71 -6.99 3.76
C GLU A 47 -6.90 -6.01 3.66
N MET A 48 -6.64 -4.73 3.41
CA MET A 48 -7.68 -3.72 3.19
C MET A 48 -8.19 -3.74 1.74
N ASP A 49 -9.25 -2.96 1.48
CA ASP A 49 -9.76 -2.72 0.14
C ASP A 49 -8.69 -2.15 -0.79
N GLN A 50 -8.62 -2.71 -2.00
CA GLN A 50 -7.71 -2.27 -3.05
C GLN A 50 -7.80 -0.76 -3.30
N THR A 51 -9.02 -0.22 -3.29
CA THR A 51 -9.29 1.21 -3.50
C THR A 51 -8.65 2.06 -2.42
N GLU A 52 -8.63 1.59 -1.19
CA GLU A 52 -7.97 2.26 -0.07
C GLU A 52 -6.46 2.25 -0.25
N VAL A 53 -5.89 1.09 -0.61
CA VAL A 53 -4.46 0.95 -0.86
C VAL A 53 -3.99 1.85 -2.01
N LEU A 54 -4.74 1.89 -3.12
CA LEU A 54 -4.48 2.81 -4.23
C LEU A 54 -4.49 4.27 -3.78
N HIS A 55 -5.47 4.66 -2.97
CA HIS A 55 -5.53 6.01 -2.40
C HIS A 55 -4.31 6.34 -1.55
N LEU A 56 -3.76 5.37 -0.81
CA LEU A 56 -2.53 5.54 -0.03
C LEU A 56 -1.30 5.67 -0.93
N LEU A 57 -1.25 4.97 -2.07
CA LEU A 57 -0.19 5.15 -3.08
C LEU A 57 -0.30 6.51 -3.79
N GLU A 58 -1.51 6.98 -4.09
CA GLU A 58 -1.73 8.30 -4.70
C GLU A 58 -1.44 9.46 -3.75
N SER A 59 -1.61 9.23 -2.44
CA SER A 59 -1.38 10.23 -1.39
C SER A 59 -0.39 9.73 -0.34
N PRO A 60 0.92 10.03 -0.50
CA PRO A 60 1.93 9.67 0.50
C PRO A 60 1.65 10.28 1.89
N GLU A 61 0.96 11.43 1.95
CA GLU A 61 0.47 12.02 3.20
C GLU A 61 -0.60 11.16 3.88
N ALA A 62 -1.54 10.60 3.10
CA ALA A 62 -2.57 9.71 3.61
C ALA A 62 -1.95 8.42 4.14
N LEU A 63 -0.96 7.86 3.43
CA LEU A 63 -0.19 6.72 3.91
C LEU A 63 0.48 7.02 5.25
N LYS A 64 1.21 8.13 5.33
CA LYS A 64 1.91 8.54 6.56
C LYS A 64 0.95 8.78 7.71
N ALA A 65 -0.21 9.40 7.46
CA ALA A 65 -1.24 9.61 8.48
C ALA A 65 -1.90 8.30 8.94
N LYS A 66 -2.14 7.36 8.02
CA LYS A 66 -2.73 6.04 8.30
C LYS A 66 -1.79 5.18 9.12
N LEU A 67 -0.51 5.15 8.73
CA LEU A 67 0.57 4.57 9.51
C LEU A 67 0.56 5.24 10.88
N ARG A 68 0.84 6.54 11.00
CA ARG A 68 0.88 7.21 12.31
C ARG A 68 -0.34 6.92 13.22
N ARG A 69 -1.56 6.83 12.67
CA ARG A 69 -2.75 6.42 13.42
C ARG A 69 -2.72 4.96 13.90
N ARG A 70 -2.34 4.03 13.02
CA ARG A 70 -2.29 2.58 13.30
C ARG A 70 -1.24 2.22 14.35
N TRP A 71 -0.17 2.99 14.46
CA TRP A 71 0.93 2.73 15.40
C TRP A 71 0.68 3.42 16.75
N MET A 72 -0.20 4.43 16.76
CA MET A 72 -0.66 5.11 17.98
C MET A 72 -1.94 4.47 18.58
N SER A 73 -2.44 3.36 18.05
CA SER A 73 -3.55 2.57 18.62
C SER A 73 -3.04 1.22 19.10
#